data_AF-A0A7I7LI35-F1
#
_entry.id   AF-A0A7I7LI35-F1
#
_cell.length_a   1.000
_cell.length_b   1.000
_cell.length_c   1.000
_cell.angle_alpha   90.00
_cell.angle_beta   90.00
_cell.angle_gamma   90.00
#
_symmetry.space_group_name_H-M   'P 1'
#
loop_
_entity.id
_entity.type
_entity.pdbx_description
1 polymer ?
#
loop_
_entity_poly.entity_id
_entity_poly.type
_entity_poly.pdbx_seq_one_letter_code
_entity_poly.pdbx_strand_id
1 'polypeptide(L)' 'MTHGMVLGRFLPPHAGHVYLGEFASRWVDDLTIVISVQDEDPISGTQRFAWMRELFPFDHVVTVAVENPQHPPEHPSY' A
#
# COMPACT_ATOMS: atom_id res chain seq x y z
N MET A 1 -9.27 1.48 -21.65
CA MET A 1 -8.95 1.92 -20.29
C MET A 1 -7.96 0.95 -19.69
N THR A 2 -6.81 1.47 -19.29
CA THR A 2 -5.67 0.79 -18.70
C THR A 2 -5.67 1.08 -17.20
N HIS A 3 -5.51 0.05 -16.38
CA HIS A 3 -5.57 0.16 -14.92
C HIS A 3 -4.23 -0.23 -14.32
N GLY A 4 -3.68 0.64 -13.48
CA GLY A 4 -2.42 0.43 -12.76
C GLY A 4 -2.64 0.14 -11.29
N MET A 5 -1.65 -0.51 -10.67
CA MET A 5 -1.63 -0.73 -9.23
C MET A 5 -0.25 -0.49 -8.65
N VAL A 6 -0.19 0.24 -7.53
CA VAL A 6 1.00 0.37 -6.68
C VAL A 6 0.67 -0.15 -5.29
N LEU A 7 1.37 -1.20 -4.86
CA LEU A 7 1.22 -1.79 -3.53
C LEU A 7 2.38 -1.33 -2.64
N GLY A 8 2.07 -0.89 -1.42
CA GLY A 8 3.10 -0.53 -0.45
C GLY A 8 2.58 -0.48 0.99
N ARG A 9 3.50 -0.59 1.95
CA ARG A 9 3.20 -0.41 3.37
C ARG A 9 3.22 1.07 3.77
N PHE A 10 4.01 1.91 3.08
CA PHE A 10 4.09 3.37 3.27
C PHE A 10 4.32 3.85 4.72
N LEU A 11 5.38 3.39 5.37
CA LEU A 11 5.69 3.65 6.79
C LEU A 11 6.99 4.47 7.01
N PRO A 12 6.96 5.81 6.98
CA PRO A 12 5.97 6.67 6.32
C PRO A 12 6.20 6.70 4.79
N PRO A 13 5.31 7.32 4.00
CA PRO A 13 5.63 7.65 2.60
C PRO A 13 6.89 8.53 2.50
N HIS A 14 7.63 8.39 1.41
CA HIS A 14 8.87 9.13 1.17
C HIS A 14 9.01 9.43 -0.33
N ALA A 15 10.00 10.24 -0.71
CA ALA A 15 10.16 10.71 -2.10
C ALA A 15 10.15 9.60 -3.16
N GLY A 16 10.78 8.44 -2.89
CA GLY A 16 10.71 7.28 -3.78
C GLY A 16 9.30 6.73 -4.02
N HIS A 17 8.43 6.71 -2.99
CA HIS A 17 7.03 6.31 -3.13
C HIS A 17 6.25 7.31 -3.99
N VAL A 18 6.50 8.61 -3.77
CA VAL A 18 5.88 9.69 -4.57
C VAL A 18 6.28 9.55 -6.03
N TYR A 19 7.58 9.40 -6.30
CA TYR A 19 8.10 9.21 -7.65
C TYR A 19 7.49 8.00 -8.35
N LEU A 20 7.38 6.86 -7.65
CA LEU A 20 6.78 5.64 -8.23
C LEU A 20 5.29 5.84 -8.57
N GLY A 21 4.52 6.47 -7.67
CA GLY A 21 3.11 6.74 -7.92
C GLY A 21 2.90 7.71 -9.08
N GLU A 22 3.66 8.81 -9.13
CA GLU A 22 3.61 9.76 -10.25
C GLU A 22 4.10 9.17 -11.57
N PHE A 23 5.08 8.27 -11.52
CA PHE A 23 5.50 7.54 -12.70
C PHE A 23 4.33 6.68 -13.18
N ALA A 24 3.75 5.85 -12.31
CA ALA A 24 2.67 4.94 -12.67
C ALA A 24 1.45 5.67 -13.23
N SER A 25 1.02 6.79 -12.62
CA SER A 25 -0.17 7.54 -13.05
C SER A 25 -0.04 8.15 -14.45
N ARG A 26 1.18 8.31 -14.98
CA ARG A 26 1.41 8.77 -16.37
C ARG A 26 1.22 7.68 -17.42
N TRP A 27 1.12 6.41 -17.03
CA TRP A 27 1.07 5.27 -17.95
C TRP A 27 -0.27 4.56 -18.00
N VAL A 28 -1.21 4.95 -17.13
CA VAL A 28 -2.51 4.30 -17.00
C VAL A 28 -3.62 5.35 -16.98
N ASP A 29 -4.82 4.95 -17.40
CA ASP A 29 -6.01 5.81 -17.31
C ASP A 29 -6.47 5.95 -15.85
N ASP A 30 -6.36 4.86 -15.07
CA ASP A 30 -6.76 4.79 -13.66
C ASP A 30 -5.67 4.11 -12.81
N LEU A 31 -5.24 4.76 -11.72
CA LEU A 31 -4.25 4.19 -10.80
C LEU A 31 -4.89 3.86 -9.45
N THR A 32 -4.63 2.66 -8.93
CA THR A 32 -4.96 2.28 -7.54
C THR A 32 -3.70 2.10 -6.70
N ILE A 33 -3.63 2.86 -5.62
CA ILE A 33 -2.60 2.76 -4.59
C ILE A 33 -3.17 1.95 -3.42
N VAL A 34 -2.61 0.77 -3.21
CA VAL A 34 -3.02 -0.17 -2.16
C VAL A 34 -2.07 -0.06 -0.98
N ILE A 35 -2.61 0.31 0.18
CA ILE A 35 -1.89 0.38 1.45
C ILE A 35 -2.10 -0.95 2.17
N SER A 36 -1.04 -1.72 2.36
CA SER A 36 -1.08 -2.91 3.22
C SER A 36 -1.04 -2.51 4.69
N VAL A 37 -1.98 -3.02 5.48
CA VAL A 37 -2.13 -2.72 6.91
C VAL A 37 -2.04 -4.00 7.73
N GLN A 38 -1.22 -3.97 8.77
CA GLN A 38 -1.09 -4.97 9.82
C GLN A 38 -1.39 -4.34 11.18
N ASP A 39 -1.90 -5.12 12.12
CA ASP A 39 -2.27 -4.61 13.45
C ASP A 39 -1.05 -4.12 14.24
N GLU A 40 0.13 -4.68 13.99
CA GLU A 40 1.40 -4.32 14.63
C GLU A 40 2.12 -3.13 13.95
N ASP A 41 1.48 -2.49 12.95
CA ASP A 41 2.08 -1.35 12.27
C ASP A 41 2.35 -0.18 13.23
N PRO A 42 3.58 0.38 13.24
CA PRO A 42 3.92 1.49 14.13
C PRO A 42 3.19 2.79 13.78
N ILE A 43 2.60 2.88 12.58
CA ILE A 43 1.76 3.99 12.14
C ILE A 43 0.45 3.42 11.62
N SER A 44 -0.66 3.91 12.16
CA SER A 44 -2.00 3.40 11.84
C SER A 44 -2.29 3.43 10.34
N GLY A 45 -3.06 2.46 9.86
CA GLY A 45 -3.55 2.43 8.48
C GLY A 45 -4.30 3.71 8.10
N THR A 46 -5.09 4.27 9.02
CA THR A 46 -5.82 5.52 8.84
C THR A 46 -4.89 6.71 8.61
N GLN A 47 -3.80 6.84 9.38
CA GLN A 47 -2.85 7.93 9.23
C GLN A 47 -2.12 7.86 7.88
N ARG A 48 -1.71 6.65 7.48
CA ARG A 48 -1.09 6.42 6.17
C ARG A 48 -2.05 6.67 5.02
N PHE A 49 -3.30 6.23 5.15
CA PHE A 49 -4.35 6.51 4.19
C PHE A 49 -4.56 8.01 3.98
N ALA A 50 -4.61 8.79 5.06
CA ALA A 50 -4.73 10.24 4.99
C ALA A 50 -3.55 10.87 4.23
N TRP A 51 -2.30 10.50 4.54
CA TRP A 51 -1.13 11.01 3.83
C TRP A 51 -1.12 10.63 2.36
N MET A 52 -1.43 9.37 2.02
CA MET A 52 -1.47 8.94 0.63
C MET A 52 -2.59 9.63 -0.15
N ARG A 53 -3.72 9.92 0.50
CA ARG A 53 -4.81 10.71 -0.11
C ARG A 53 -4.43 12.15 -0.39
N GLU A 54 -3.60 12.74 0.46
CA GLU A 54 -3.04 14.08 0.28
C GLU A 54 -1.99 14.12 -0.84
N LEU A 55 -1.09 13.12 -0.88
CA LEU A 55 -0.04 13.02 -1.90
C LEU A 55 -0.58 12.72 -3.30
N PHE A 56 -1.65 11.94 -3.39
CA PHE A 56 -2.22 11.47 -4.66
C PHE A 56 -3.71 11.81 -4.73
N PRO A 57 -4.10 13.09 -4.82
CA PRO A 57 -5.50 13.53 -4.69
C PRO A 57 -6.43 13.05 -5.82
N PHE A 58 -5.86 12.63 -6.97
CA PHE A 58 -6.63 12.20 -8.13
C PHE A 58 -6.66 10.68 -8.33
N ASP A 59 -5.79 9.93 -7.65
CA ASP A 59 -5.72 8.47 -7.78
C ASP A 59 -6.65 7.76 -6.78
N HIS A 60 -6.91 6.46 -6.97
CA HIS A 60 -7.66 5.66 -6.02
C HIS A 60 -6.74 5.16 -4.91
N VAL A 61 -6.97 5.60 -3.66
CA VAL A 61 -6.23 5.09 -2.50
C VAL A 61 -7.16 4.14 -1.75
N VAL A 62 -6.67 2.94 -1.44
CA VAL A 62 -7.40 1.92 -0.67
C VAL A 62 -6.49 1.27 0.36
N THR A 63 -7.08 0.73 1.42
CA THR A 63 -6.37 -0.05 2.44
C THR A 63 -6.79 -1.50 2.36
N VAL A 64 -5.85 -2.42 2.54
CA VAL A 64 -6.11 -3.86 2.65
C VAL A 64 -5.46 -4.37 3.93
N ALA A 65 -6.26 -4.97 4.80
CA ALA A 65 -5.76 -5.71 5.94
C ALA A 65 -5.04 -6.97 5.43
N VAL A 66 -3.81 -7.16 5.87
CA VAL A 66 -3.02 -8.33 5.51
C VAL A 66 -2.93 -9.21 6.75
N GLU A 67 -3.69 -10.30 6.76
CA GLU A 67 -3.46 -11.37 7.73
C GLU A 67 -2.03 -11.89 7.54
N ASN A 68 -1.34 -12.23 8.62
CA ASN A 68 0.02 -12.72 8.55
C ASN A 68 0.02 -14.23 8.27
N PRO A 69 0.27 -14.72 7.03
CA PRO A 69 0.39 -16.15 6.78
C PRO A 69 1.69 -16.76 7.35
N GLN A 70 2.56 -15.99 8.01
CA GLN A 70 3.88 -16.43 8.49
C GLN A 70 3.85 -17.16 9.85
N HIS A 71 2.75 -17.79 10.25
CA HIS A 71 2.88 -18.98 11.08
C HIS A 71 2.98 -20.17 10.13
N PRO A 72 4.18 -20.61 9.68
CA PRO A 72 4.27 -21.96 9.17
C PRO A 72 3.70 -22.88 10.26
N PRO A 73 2.79 -23.81 9.93
CA PRO A 73 2.36 -24.80 10.90
C PRO A 73 3.63 -25.44 11.46
N GLU A 74 3.75 -25.49 12.79
CA GLU A 74 4.84 -26.19 13.44
C GLU A 74 4.91 -27.59 12.83
N HIS A 75 5.95 -27.85 12.03
CA HIS A 75 6.16 -29.19 11.50
C HIS A 75 6.37 -30.09 12.72
N PRO A 76 5.60 -31.19 12.86
CA PRO A 76 5.90 -32.18 13.89
C PRO A 76 7.34 -32.64 13.68
N SER A 77 8.18 -32.41 14.69
CA SER A 77 9.52 -32.99 14.71
C SER A 77 9.33 -34.51 14.77
N TYR A 78 9.61 -35.19 13.67
CA TYR A 78 9.79 -36.65 13.66
C TYR A 78 11.08 -37.00 14.40
#